data_AF-A0A6A8AR86-F1
#
_entry.id   AF-A0A6A8AR86-F1
#
_cell.length_a   1.000
_cell.length_b   1.000
_cell.length_c   1.000
_cell.angle_alpha   90.00
_cell.angle_beta   90.00
_cell.angle_gamma   90.00
#
_symmetry.space_group_name_H-M   'P 1'
#
loop_
_entity.id
_entity.type
_entity.pdbx_description
1 polymer ?
#
loop_
_entity_poly.entity_id
_entity_poly.type
_entity_poly.pdbx_seq_one_letter_code
_entity_poly.pdbx_strand_id
1 'polypeptide(L)' 'MPEAMVCSICGAETPIRHGVDLRQDIWCCHRCFRIYQSLKEFYSKKGYDKERCLIILRQVVEKQKRQGIWSGKPV' A
#
# COMPACT_ATOMS: atom_id res chain seq x y z
N MET A 1 -11.36 19.35 -10.93
CA MET A 1 -10.12 18.55 -10.88
C MET A 1 -10.35 17.44 -9.88
N PRO A 2 -10.02 16.16 -10.16
CA PRO A 2 -10.12 15.13 -9.13
C PRO A 2 -9.18 15.51 -7.99
N GLU A 3 -9.73 15.62 -6.77
CA GLU A 3 -8.96 15.93 -5.57
C GLU A 3 -7.85 14.88 -5.40
N ALA A 4 -6.60 15.33 -5.30
CA ALA A 4 -5.49 14.43 -5.04
C ALA A 4 -5.68 13.79 -3.66
N MET A 5 -5.62 12.46 -3.58
CA MET A 5 -5.81 11.70 -2.33
C MET A 5 -4.46 11.24 -1.80
N VAL A 6 -4.31 11.21 -0.47
CA VAL A 6 -3.12 10.67 0.20
C VAL A 6 -3.26 9.16 0.39
N CYS A 7 -2.29 8.39 -0.10
CA CYS A 7 -2.22 6.95 0.08
C CYS A 7 -2.07 6.56 1.57
N SER A 8 -3.01 5.79 2.13
CA SER A 8 -2.99 5.37 3.54
C SER A 8 -1.83 4.43 3.92
N ILE A 9 -1.08 3.95 2.92
CA ILE A 9 0.06 3.04 3.10
C ILE A 9 1.39 3.78 3.07
N CYS A 10 1.64 4.59 2.03
CA CYS A 10 2.94 5.23 1.83
C CYS A 10 2.94 6.75 2.00
N GLY A 11 1.77 7.39 2.09
CA GLY A 11 1.63 8.84 2.21
C GLY A 11 1.77 9.61 0.89
N ALA A 12 1.93 8.94 -0.25
CA ALA A 12 2.02 9.62 -1.54
C ALA A 12 0.66 10.16 -1.99
N GLU A 13 0.64 11.38 -2.50
CA GLU A 13 -0.50 11.91 -3.25
C GLU A 13 -0.72 11.14 -4.54
N THR A 14 -1.96 10.82 -4.84
CA THR A 14 -2.32 10.08 -6.04
C THR A 14 -3.68 10.54 -6.57
N PRO A 15 -3.81 10.71 -7.90
CA PRO A 15 -5.09 11.03 -8.53
C PRO A 15 -6.00 9.80 -8.65
N ILE A 16 -5.46 8.59 -8.46
CA ILE A 16 -6.18 7.31 -8.63
C ILE A 16 -6.10 6.51 -7.34
N ARG A 17 -7.27 6.17 -6.80
CA ARG A 17 -7.42 5.36 -5.58
C ARG A 17 -7.61 3.89 -5.90
N HIS A 18 -6.90 3.03 -5.18
CA HIS A 18 -7.11 1.58 -5.20
C HIS A 18 -7.53 1.08 -3.83
N GLY A 19 -8.68 0.40 -3.76
CA GLY A 19 -9.22 -0.13 -2.50
C GLY A 19 -8.46 -1.38 -2.08
N VAL A 20 -7.73 -1.31 -0.96
CA VAL A 20 -7.11 -2.49 -0.34
C VAL A 20 -8.07 -3.08 0.67
N ASP A 21 -8.63 -2.25 1.55
CA ASP A 21 -9.67 -2.66 2.49
C ASP A 21 -10.84 -1.70 2.58
N LEU A 22 -11.91 -1.99 1.85
CA LEU A 22 -13.13 -1.19 1.84
C LEU A 22 -13.86 -1.18 3.19
N ARG A 23 -13.66 -2.18 4.06
CA ARG A 23 -14.30 -2.19 5.40
C ARG A 23 -13.64 -1.22 6.37
N GLN A 24 -12.33 -1.02 6.21
CA GLN A 24 -11.51 -0.12 7.03
C GLN A 24 -11.20 1.19 6.29
N ASP A 25 -11.86 1.44 5.15
CA ASP A 25 -11.61 2.57 4.25
C ASP A 25 -10.11 2.75 3.87
N ILE A 26 -9.40 1.64 3.68
CA ILE A 26 -7.97 1.66 3.31
C ILE A 26 -7.84 1.76 1.79
N TRP A 27 -7.47 2.97 1.35
CA TRP A 27 -7.15 3.29 -0.05
C TRP A 27 -5.64 3.50 -0.22
N CYS A 28 -5.11 3.10 -1.38
CA CYS A 28 -3.69 3.27 -1.66
C CYS A 28 -3.43 3.67 -3.11
N CYS A 29 -2.20 4.15 -3.36
CA CYS A 29 -1.72 4.44 -4.71
C CYS A 29 -1.44 3.15 -5.49
N HIS A 30 -1.35 3.27 -6.81
CA HIS A 30 -1.10 2.15 -7.72
C HIS A 30 0.13 1.30 -7.33
N ARG A 31 1.23 1.93 -6.91
CA ARG A 31 2.46 1.23 -6.48
C ARG A 31 2.21 0.33 -5.26
N CYS A 32 1.57 0.86 -4.22
CA CYS A 32 1.22 0.06 -3.03
C CYS A 32 0.23 -1.05 -3.35
N PHE A 33 -0.72 -0.78 -4.25
CA PHE A 33 -1.70 -1.78 -4.67
C PHE A 33 -1.05 -2.97 -5.38
N ARG A 34 -0.10 -2.73 -6.29
CA ARG A 34 0.63 -3.81 -6.97
C ARG A 34 1.43 -4.67 -5.99
N ILE A 35 2.14 -4.04 -5.06
CA ILE A 35 2.89 -4.78 -4.02
C ILE A 35 1.91 -5.59 -3.15
N TYR A 36 0.79 -5.00 -2.76
CA TYR A 36 -0.25 -5.71 -2.01
C TYR A 36 -0.77 -6.93 -2.75
N GLN A 37 -1.05 -6.83 -4.07
CA GLN A 37 -1.49 -7.96 -4.87
C GLN A 37 -0.45 -9.08 -4.89
N SER A 38 0.83 -8.75 -5.10
CA SER A 38 1.92 -9.74 -5.07
C SER A 38 2.06 -10.41 -3.68
N LEU A 39 1.95 -9.64 -2.61
CA LEU A 39 1.96 -10.17 -1.24
C LEU A 39 0.76 -11.10 -1.00
N LYS A 40 -0.44 -10.67 -1.38
CA LYS A 40 -1.66 -11.46 -1.23
C LYS A 40 -1.57 -12.77 -2.00
N GLU A 41 -1.08 -12.76 -3.24
CA GLU A 41 -0.92 -13.97 -4.04
C GLU A 41 0.09 -14.95 -3.41
N PHE A 42 1.24 -14.43 -2.95
CA PHE A 42 2.27 -15.26 -2.34
C PHE A 42 1.86 -15.82 -0.97
N TYR A 43 1.27 -14.99 -0.11
CA TYR A 43 0.96 -15.34 1.27
C TYR A 43 -0.43 -15.98 1.46
N SER A 44 -1.37 -15.81 0.52
CA SER A 44 -2.64 -16.55 0.54
C SER A 44 -2.42 -18.07 0.50
N LYS A 45 -1.42 -18.52 -0.26
CA LYS A 45 -0.99 -19.93 -0.30
C LYS A 45 -0.45 -20.44 1.05
N LYS A 46 -0.09 -19.54 1.96
CA LYS A 46 0.40 -19.83 3.31
C LYS A 46 -0.66 -19.60 4.39
N GLY A 47 -1.92 -19.36 4.01
CA GLY A 47 -3.03 -19.13 4.92
C GLY A 47 -3.04 -17.76 5.59
N TYR A 48 -2.29 -16.78 5.07
CA TYR A 48 -2.29 -15.44 5.64
C TYR A 48 -3.55 -14.71 5.22
N ASP A 49 -4.20 -14.09 6.19
CA ASP A 49 -5.29 -13.18 5.94
C ASP A 49 -4.81 -11.85 5.33
N LYS A 50 -5.81 -11.05 4.98
CA LYS A 50 -5.64 -9.73 4.40
C LYS A 50 -4.94 -8.73 5.33
N GLU A 51 -5.21 -8.80 6.63
CA GLU A 51 -4.68 -7.87 7.62
C GLU A 51 -3.18 -8.09 7.79
N ARG A 52 -2.75 -9.35 7.83
CA ARG A 52 -1.34 -9.73 7.86
C ARG A 52 -0.60 -9.30 6.61
N CYS A 53 -1.23 -9.41 5.43
CA CYS A 53 -0.66 -8.88 4.18
C CYS A 53 -0.49 -7.35 4.21
N LEU A 54 -1.45 -6.63 4.80
CA LEU A 54 -1.38 -5.18 5.00
C LEU A 54 -0.24 -4.78 5.95
N ILE A 55 -0.06 -5.51 7.05
CA ILE A 55 1.05 -5.29 7.99
C ILE A 55 2.39 -5.46 7.28
N ILE A 56 2.56 -6.54 6.51
CA ILE A 56 3.78 -6.80 5.73
C ILE A 56 4.01 -5.68 4.70
N LEU A 57 2.96 -5.25 4.00
CA LEU A 57 3.05 -4.16 3.03
C LEU A 57 3.57 -2.88 3.69
N ARG A 58 3.01 -2.48 4.84
CA ARG A 58 3.48 -1.30 5.59
C ARG A 58 4.95 -1.43 5.99
N GLN A 59 5.35 -2.59 6.50
CA GLN A 59 6.75 -2.87 6.86
C GLN A 59 7.70 -2.78 5.66
N VAL A 60 7.31 -3.32 4.50
CA VAL A 60 8.10 -3.23 3.25
C VAL A 60 8.27 -1.77 2.82
N VAL A 61 7.18 -0.99 2.84
CA VAL A 61 7.23 0.43 2.47
C VAL A 61 8.12 1.22 3.43
N GLU A 62 7.94 1.05 4.74
CA GLU A 62 8.75 1.74 5.75
C GLU A 62 10.23 1.34 5.65
N LYS A 63 10.54 0.07 5.39
CA LYS A 63 11.91 -0.39 5.13
C LYS A 63 12.50 0.29 3.89
N GLN A 64 11.76 0.36 2.79
CA GLN A 64 12.24 1.01 1.55
C GLN A 64 12.42 2.52 1.73
N LYS A 65 11.57 3.18 2.52
CA LYS A 65 11.74 4.61 2.87
C LYS A 65 13.03 4.84 3.65
N ARG A 66 13.28 4.03 4.70
CA ARG A 66 14.52 4.10 5.49
C ARG A 66 15.78 3.85 4.65
N GLN A 67 15.66 3.01 3.63
CA GLN A 67 16.75 2.73 2.68
C GLN A 67 16.91 3.81 1.59
N GLY A 68 16.03 4.82 1.53
CA GLY A 68 16.05 5.85 0.48
C GLY A 68 15.61 5.37 -0.91
N ILE A 69 15.13 4.12 -1.03
CA ILE A 69 14.72 3.50 -2.30
C ILE A 69 13.24 3.81 -2.60
N TRP A 70 12.47 4.20 -1.57
CA TRP A 70 11.09 4.61 -1.74
C TRP A 70 11.01 6.06 -2.26
N SER A 71 11.00 6.20 -3.58
CA SER A 71 10.66 7.43 -4.28
C SER A 71 9.17 7.79 -4.11
N GLY A 72 8.83 8.30 -2.94
CA GLY A 72 7.62 9.09 -2.73
C GLY A 72 8.07 10.36 -2.02
N LYS A 73 7.92 11.52 -2.64
CA LYS A 73 8.06 12.78 -1.89
C LYS A 73 7.05 12.68 -0.74
N PRO A 74 7.48 12.71 0.54
CA PRO A 74 6.55 13.02 1.60
C PRO A 74 6.03 14.43 1.29
N VAL A 75 4.71 14.60 1.39
CA VAL A 75 4.13 15.94 1.47
C VAL A 75 4.43 16.48 2.86
#